data_AF-A0A5N5NEH5-F1
#
_entry.id   AF-A0A5N5NEH5-F1
#
_cell.length_a   1.000
_cell.length_b   1.000
_cell.length_c   1.000
_cell.angle_alpha   90.00
_cell.angle_beta   90.00
_cell.angle_gamma   90.00
#
_symmetry.space_group_name_H-M   'P 1'
#
loop_
_entity.id
_entity.type
_entity.pdbx_description
1 polymer ?
#
loop_
_entity_poly.entity_id
_entity_poly.type
_entity_poly.pdbx_seq_one_letter_code
_entity_poly.pdbx_strand_id
1 'polypeptide(L)'
;MPNDGSTKLSKNLLRMKFMQRGLDAEAKKQLEEEEKRIISDEHWYLDLPELKAKESFIVEERSYVPCEDLVYGRMSFKGFNSEVEKLMVLMNAPREEEDEEEEKDMTRMDTDITDEEMAMRYGSLVESMKRRFAKKRERTSLKNEEEDVNQNIVETQPKKVFLKPQD
;
A
#
# COMPACT_ATOMS: atom_id res chain seq x y z
N MET A 1 19.01 21.36 17.20
CA MET A 1 18.81 20.03 16.59
C MET A 1 18.99 19.01 17.70
N PRO A 2 17.91 18.40 18.22
CA PRO A 2 18.05 17.38 19.26
C PRO A 2 18.76 16.16 18.65
N ASN A 3 19.94 15.85 19.18
CA ASN A 3 20.59 14.56 18.99
C ASN A 3 19.75 13.52 19.75
N ASP A 4 18.84 12.85 19.06
CA ASP A 4 18.20 11.66 19.61
C ASP A 4 19.26 10.57 19.74
N GLY A 5 19.66 10.30 20.99
CA GLY A 5 20.43 9.12 21.39
C GLY A 5 19.61 7.84 21.23
N SER A 6 19.00 7.62 20.06
CA SER A 6 18.28 6.40 19.75
C SER A 6 19.31 5.27 19.59
N THR A 7 19.33 4.36 20.55
CA THR A 7 20.08 3.11 20.46
C THR A 7 19.60 2.31 19.24
N LYS A 8 20.31 2.41 18.12
CA LYS A 8 19.99 1.63 16.91
C LYS A 8 20.14 0.14 17.23
N LEU A 9 19.16 -0.65 16.82
CA LEU A 9 19.19 -2.11 16.98
C LEU A 9 20.34 -2.71 16.17
N SER A 10 20.89 -3.83 16.63
CA SER A 10 22.01 -4.48 15.93
C SER A 10 21.56 -5.05 14.58
N LYS A 11 22.46 -5.03 13.60
CA LYS A 11 22.19 -5.54 12.25
C LYS A 11 21.76 -7.01 12.25
N ASN A 12 22.35 -7.83 13.13
CA ASN A 12 21.99 -9.25 13.27
C ASN A 12 20.55 -9.45 13.77
N LEU A 13 20.10 -8.61 14.70
CA LEU A 13 18.71 -8.65 15.19
C LEU A 13 17.74 -8.21 14.10
N LEU A 14 18.10 -7.15 13.37
CA LEU A 14 17.33 -6.61 12.25
C LEU A 14 17.15 -7.60 11.09
N ARG A 15 18.12 -8.50 10.91
CA ARG A 15 18.09 -9.59 9.92
C ARG A 15 17.07 -10.68 10.27
N MET A 16 16.61 -10.79 11.51
CA MET A 16 15.69 -11.85 11.91
C MET A 16 14.32 -11.71 11.22
N LYS A 17 13.74 -12.83 10.79
CA LYS A 17 12.49 -12.88 10.00
C LYS A 17 11.34 -12.08 10.60
N PHE A 18 11.23 -12.01 11.93
CA PHE A 18 10.16 -11.27 12.60
C PHE A 18 10.37 -9.75 12.56
N MET A 19 11.62 -9.26 12.46
CA MET A 19 11.93 -7.84 12.30
C MET A 19 11.78 -7.36 10.86
N GLN A 20 11.88 -8.26 9.87
CA GLN A 20 11.82 -7.93 8.44
C GLN A 20 10.47 -7.36 7.98
N ARG A 21 9.36 -7.65 8.69
CA ARG A 21 8.02 -7.14 8.32
C ARG A 21 7.80 -5.68 8.72
N GLY A 22 8.38 -5.24 9.83
CA GLY A 22 8.25 -3.88 10.36
C GLY A 22 9.44 -2.99 10.04
N LEU A 23 10.32 -3.46 9.15
CA LEU A 23 11.52 -2.73 8.77
C LEU A 23 11.21 -1.74 7.66
N ASP A 24 11.74 -0.52 7.79
CA ASP A 24 11.71 0.45 6.69
C ASP A 24 12.36 -0.14 5.44
N ALA A 25 11.75 0.10 4.28
CA ALA A 25 12.20 -0.42 3.01
C ALA A 25 13.66 -0.02 2.69
N GLU A 26 14.07 1.17 3.14
CA GLU A 26 15.45 1.66 2.99
C GLU A 26 16.45 0.85 3.81
N ALA A 27 16.12 0.51 5.07
CA ALA A 27 16.96 -0.32 5.91
C ALA A 27 17.05 -1.77 5.40
N LYS A 28 15.96 -2.28 4.80
CA LYS A 28 15.96 -3.61 4.16
C LYS A 28 16.90 -3.65 2.96
N LYS A 29 16.83 -2.60 2.11
CA LYS A 29 17.69 -2.46 0.94
C LYS A 29 19.17 -2.41 1.33
N GLN A 30 19.52 -1.68 2.40
CA GLN A 30 20.90 -1.64 2.89
C GLN A 30 21.41 -3.02 3.33
N LEU A 31 20.59 -3.81 4.04
CA LEU A 31 20.96 -5.18 4.42
C LEU A 31 21.13 -6.10 3.21
N GLU A 32 20.24 -6.01 2.22
CA GLU A 32 20.35 -6.80 0.98
C GLU A 32 21.58 -6.41 0.15
N GLU A 33 21.92 -5.12 0.09
CA GLU A 33 23.14 -4.64 -0.57
C GLU A 33 24.41 -5.09 0.15
N GLU A 34 24.39 -5.17 1.48
CA GLU A 34 25.51 -5.74 2.26
C GLU A 34 25.65 -7.25 1.98
N GLU A 35 24.55 -8.00 1.90
CA GLU A 35 24.58 -9.43 1.51
C GLU A 35 25.07 -9.62 0.07
N LYS A 36 24.59 -8.81 -0.88
CA LYS A 36 25.06 -8.84 -2.26
C LYS A 36 26.53 -8.46 -2.38
N ARG A 37 27.03 -7.54 -1.55
CA ARG A 37 28.46 -7.20 -1.48
C ARG A 37 29.29 -8.37 -0.99
N ILE A 38 28.87 -9.05 0.08
CA ILE A 38 29.58 -10.25 0.57
C ILE A 38 29.63 -11.34 -0.50
N ILE A 39 28.52 -11.60 -1.18
CA ILE A 39 28.46 -12.57 -2.27
C ILE A 39 29.34 -12.13 -3.45
N SER A 40 29.34 -10.84 -3.79
CA SER A 40 30.17 -10.28 -4.86
C SER A 40 31.67 -10.36 -4.57
N ASP A 41 32.07 -10.14 -3.31
CA ASP A 41 33.47 -10.21 -2.89
C ASP A 41 34.00 -11.65 -2.97
N GLU A 42 33.13 -12.66 -2.77
CA GLU A 42 33.44 -14.08 -2.93
C GLU A 42 33.30 -14.57 -4.38
N HIS A 43 32.63 -13.80 -5.25
CA HIS A 43 32.40 -14.17 -6.64
C HIS A 43 33.58 -13.75 -7.52
N TRP A 44 34.57 -14.63 -7.61
CA TRP A 44 35.65 -14.46 -8.56
C TRP A 44 35.19 -14.87 -9.97
N TYR A 45 35.47 -14.02 -10.96
CA TYR A 45 35.24 -14.32 -12.37
C TYR A 45 36.56 -14.69 -13.04
N LEU A 46 36.56 -15.74 -13.87
CA LEU A 46 37.66 -16.02 -14.78
C LEU A 46 37.35 -15.40 -16.14
N ASP A 47 37.93 -14.24 -16.42
CA ASP A 47 37.76 -13.57 -17.70
C ASP A 47 38.59 -14.30 -18.79
N LEU A 48 37.90 -15.14 -19.56
CA LEU A 48 38.41 -15.73 -20.79
C LEU A 48 37.79 -14.98 -22.00
N PRO A 49 38.52 -14.05 -22.64
CA PRO A 49 38.00 -13.26 -23.76
C PRO A 49 37.53 -14.12 -24.94
N GLU A 50 38.16 -15.28 -25.14
CA GLU A 50 37.84 -16.22 -26.22
C GLU A 50 36.49 -16.93 -26.05
N LEU A 51 35.98 -17.02 -24.82
CA LEU A 51 34.70 -17.67 -24.51
C LEU A 51 33.53 -16.68 -24.63
N LYS A 52 33.74 -15.41 -24.23
CA LYS A 52 32.76 -14.32 -24.43
C LYS A 52 32.46 -14.07 -25.91
N ALA A 53 33.44 -14.27 -26.79
CA ALA A 53 33.26 -14.14 -28.23
C ALA A 53 32.58 -15.37 -28.89
N LYS A 54 32.51 -16.50 -28.18
CA LYS A 54 31.87 -17.74 -28.62
C LYS A 54 30.58 -17.96 -27.85
N GLU A 55 29.65 -17.02 -27.96
CA GLU A 55 28.25 -17.29 -27.62
C GLU A 55 27.77 -18.47 -28.49
N SER A 56 26.98 -19.38 -27.91
CA SER A 56 26.50 -20.56 -28.62
C SER A 56 25.65 -20.16 -29.83
N PHE A 57 26.11 -20.48 -31.04
CA PHE A 57 25.38 -20.15 -32.28
C PHE A 57 24.06 -20.93 -32.42
N ILE A 58 23.96 -22.09 -31.76
CA ILE A 58 22.77 -22.94 -31.73
C ILE A 58 22.51 -23.33 -30.28
N VAL A 59 21.30 -23.05 -29.79
CA VAL A 59 20.84 -23.44 -28.46
C VAL A 59 19.85 -24.58 -28.64
N GLU A 60 20.20 -25.76 -28.16
CA GLU A 60 19.29 -26.91 -28.15
C GLU A 60 18.35 -26.81 -26.95
N GLU A 61 17.11 -26.39 -27.22
CA GLU A 61 16.07 -26.37 -26.20
C GLU A 61 15.20 -27.62 -26.28
N ARG A 62 14.99 -28.29 -25.14
CA ARG A 62 14.12 -29.48 -25.05
C ARG A 62 12.63 -29.13 -24.92
N SER A 63 12.32 -27.86 -24.76
CA SER A 63 10.98 -27.37 -24.51
C SER A 63 10.34 -26.95 -25.83
N TYR A 64 9.06 -27.27 -26.01
CA TYR A 64 8.28 -26.84 -27.17
C TYR A 64 7.62 -25.48 -26.95
N VAL A 65 7.74 -24.90 -25.76
CA VAL A 65 7.10 -23.63 -25.38
C VAL A 65 7.52 -22.45 -26.28
N PRO A 66 8.79 -22.32 -26.71
CA PRO A 66 9.18 -21.26 -27.65
C PRO A 66 8.74 -21.54 -29.10
N CYS A 67 8.44 -22.80 -29.42
CA CYS A 67 8.12 -23.24 -30.78
C CYS A 67 6.62 -23.31 -31.05
N GLU A 68 5.82 -23.55 -30.02
CA GLU A 68 4.37 -23.67 -30.08
C GLU A 68 3.75 -22.64 -29.13
N ASP A 69 2.86 -21.80 -29.66
CA ASP A 69 2.08 -20.82 -28.89
C ASP A 69 1.01 -21.53 -28.03
N LEU A 70 1.48 -22.24 -26.99
CA LEU A 70 0.68 -23.08 -26.13
C LEU A 70 -0.22 -22.24 -25.21
N VAL A 71 -1.51 -22.57 -25.22
CA VAL A 71 -2.48 -22.01 -24.28
C VAL A 71 -2.32 -22.60 -22.87
N TYR A 72 -2.66 -21.80 -21.87
CA TYR A 72 -2.73 -22.18 -20.47
C TYR A 72 -3.66 -23.38 -20.26
N GLY A 73 -3.11 -24.48 -19.76
CA GLY A 73 -3.80 -25.78 -19.72
C GLY A 73 -4.93 -25.91 -18.70
N ARG A 74 -5.00 -25.04 -17.67
CA ARG A 74 -6.12 -25.08 -16.71
C ARG A 74 -7.26 -24.23 -17.25
N MET A 75 -8.27 -24.92 -17.77
CA MET A 75 -9.49 -24.31 -18.32
C MET A 75 -10.72 -24.82 -17.57
N SER A 76 -11.65 -23.91 -17.32
CA SER A 76 -13.01 -24.21 -16.85
C SER A 76 -13.99 -23.60 -17.85
N PHE A 77 -15.18 -24.17 -17.93
CA PHE A 77 -16.21 -23.73 -18.88
C PHE A 77 -17.54 -23.67 -18.16
N LYS A 78 -18.44 -22.79 -18.61
CA LYS A 78 -19.84 -22.68 -18.14
C LYS A 78 -19.98 -22.37 -16.64
N GLY A 79 -19.03 -21.65 -16.06
CA GLY A 79 -19.10 -21.15 -14.69
C GLY A 79 -18.88 -22.21 -13.60
N PHE A 80 -18.26 -23.35 -13.92
CA PHE A 80 -17.92 -24.37 -12.92
C PHE A 80 -16.88 -23.88 -11.92
N ASN A 81 -15.98 -22.99 -12.35
CA ASN A 81 -15.06 -22.29 -11.48
C ASN A 81 -14.71 -20.92 -12.09
N SER A 82 -15.34 -19.87 -11.58
CA SER A 82 -15.13 -18.50 -12.04
C SER A 82 -13.70 -17.97 -11.81
N GLU A 83 -12.97 -18.49 -10.83
CA GLU A 83 -11.56 -18.13 -10.63
C GLU A 83 -10.67 -18.70 -11.73
N VAL A 84 -10.93 -19.94 -12.15
CA VAL A 84 -10.17 -20.59 -13.23
C VAL A 84 -10.54 -20.01 -14.59
N GLU A 85 -11.79 -19.62 -14.81
CA GLU A 85 -12.19 -18.90 -16.03
C GLU A 85 -11.49 -17.54 -16.13
N LYS A 86 -11.47 -16.76 -15.03
CA LYS A 86 -10.70 -15.50 -14.99
C LYS A 86 -9.21 -15.71 -15.24
N LEU A 87 -8.62 -16.74 -14.63
CA LEU A 87 -7.21 -17.09 -14.83
C LEU A 87 -6.92 -17.50 -16.27
N MET A 88 -7.84 -18.23 -16.91
CA MET A 88 -7.74 -18.64 -18.30
C MET A 88 -7.73 -17.42 -19.23
N VAL A 89 -8.58 -16.42 -18.98
CA VAL A 89 -8.62 -15.19 -19.77
C VAL A 89 -7.32 -14.42 -19.60
N LEU A 90 -6.87 -14.19 -18.36
CA LEU A 90 -5.63 -13.44 -18.09
C LEU A 90 -4.37 -14.09 -18.70
N MET A 91 -4.26 -15.42 -18.65
CA MET A 91 -3.05 -16.12 -19.09
C MET A 91 -3.03 -16.42 -20.59
N ASN A 92 -4.20 -16.41 -21.24
CA ASN A 92 -4.34 -16.64 -22.68
C ASN A 92 -4.65 -15.37 -23.47
N ALA A 93 -4.75 -14.21 -22.81
CA ALA A 93 -4.88 -12.93 -23.49
C ALA A 93 -3.71 -12.79 -24.49
N PRO A 94 -3.99 -12.40 -25.75
CA PRO A 94 -2.93 -12.18 -26.70
C PRO A 94 -1.98 -11.13 -26.12
N ARG A 95 -0.70 -11.47 -26.07
CA ARG A 95 0.37 -10.58 -25.58
C ARG A 95 0.59 -9.34 -26.46
N GLU A 96 -0.32 -9.10 -27.41
CA GLU A 96 -0.36 -7.96 -28.31
C GLU A 96 -1.05 -6.83 -27.57
N GLU A 97 -0.26 -5.95 -26.94
CA GLU A 97 -0.38 -4.48 -26.83
C GLU A 97 -1.77 -3.77 -26.73
N GLU A 98 -2.89 -4.47 -26.52
CA GLU A 98 -4.24 -3.92 -26.39
C GLU A 98 -4.73 -3.88 -24.92
N ASP A 99 -3.99 -4.50 -23.98
CA ASP A 99 -4.40 -4.63 -22.57
C ASP A 99 -4.09 -3.40 -21.70
N GLU A 100 -3.70 -2.26 -22.27
CA GLU A 100 -3.60 -1.02 -21.50
C GLU A 100 -4.97 -0.51 -21.02
N GLU A 101 -6.07 -0.95 -21.62
CA GLU A 101 -7.43 -0.59 -21.17
C GLU A 101 -7.99 -1.59 -20.15
N GLU A 102 -7.73 -2.90 -20.33
CA GLU A 102 -8.22 -3.94 -19.41
C GLU A 102 -7.40 -4.02 -18.10
N GLU A 103 -6.08 -3.80 -18.13
CA GLU A 103 -5.28 -3.70 -16.90
C GLU A 103 -5.70 -2.50 -16.03
N LYS A 104 -6.14 -1.40 -16.64
CA LYS A 104 -6.64 -0.22 -15.92
C LYS A 104 -7.94 -0.51 -15.17
N ASP A 105 -8.80 -1.38 -15.71
CA ASP A 105 -10.04 -1.79 -15.04
C ASP A 105 -9.78 -2.85 -13.95
N MET A 106 -8.78 -3.72 -14.13
CA MET A 106 -8.36 -4.68 -13.09
C MET A 106 -7.58 -4.04 -11.92
N THR A 107 -6.91 -2.91 -12.16
CA THR A 107 -6.15 -2.16 -11.13
C THR A 107 -7.03 -1.22 -10.31
N ARG A 108 -8.24 -0.90 -10.80
CA ARG A 108 -9.28 -0.25 -10.00
C ARG A 108 -9.74 -1.25 -8.95
N MET A 109 -9.10 -1.20 -7.78
CA MET A 109 -9.59 -1.85 -6.56
C MET A 109 -11.09 -1.57 -6.46
N ASP A 110 -11.90 -2.62 -6.24
CA ASP A 110 -13.32 -2.49 -5.94
C ASP A 110 -13.49 -1.65 -4.66
N THR A 111 -13.52 -0.32 -4.80
CA THR A 111 -13.80 0.60 -3.71
C THR A 111 -15.30 0.76 -3.63
N ASP A 112 -15.90 0.40 -2.50
CA ASP A 112 -17.34 0.56 -2.23
C ASP A 112 -17.84 2.02 -2.37
N ILE A 113 -16.93 2.99 -2.48
CA ILE A 113 -17.21 4.43 -2.57
C ILE A 113 -16.35 5.02 -3.69
N THR A 114 -16.99 5.74 -4.64
CA THR A 114 -16.28 6.45 -5.70
C THR A 114 -15.64 7.75 -5.19
N ASP A 115 -14.54 8.18 -5.81
CA ASP A 115 -13.85 9.43 -5.45
C ASP A 115 -14.78 10.66 -5.50
N GLU A 116 -15.75 10.65 -6.41
CA GLU A 116 -16.80 11.68 -6.50
C GLU A 116 -17.68 11.72 -5.24
N GLU A 117 -18.12 10.56 -4.75
CA GLU A 117 -18.92 10.48 -3.53
C GLU A 117 -18.10 10.87 -2.30
N MET A 118 -16.83 10.46 -2.25
CA MET A 118 -15.90 10.85 -1.21
C MET A 118 -15.73 12.37 -1.17
N ALA A 119 -15.49 13.02 -2.31
CA ALA A 119 -15.36 14.47 -2.40
C ALA A 119 -16.61 15.23 -1.92
N MET A 120 -17.80 14.74 -2.27
CA MET A 120 -19.07 15.34 -1.83
C MET A 120 -19.26 15.24 -0.31
N ARG A 121 -18.93 14.10 0.29
CA ARG A 121 -18.98 13.91 1.75
C ARG A 121 -17.97 14.81 2.48
N TYR A 122 -16.74 14.91 1.98
CA TYR A 122 -15.72 15.79 2.56
C TYR A 122 -16.09 17.27 2.42
N GLY A 123 -16.65 17.71 1.30
CA GLY A 123 -17.09 19.09 1.09
C GLY A 123 -18.13 19.54 2.13
N SER A 124 -19.17 18.72 2.34
CA SER A 124 -20.20 18.98 3.36
C SER A 124 -19.63 18.99 4.79
N LEU A 125 -18.76 18.04 5.12
CA LEU A 125 -18.15 17.95 6.45
C LEU A 125 -17.25 19.16 6.74
N VAL A 126 -16.42 19.58 5.78
CA VAL A 126 -15.51 20.73 5.91
C VAL A 126 -16.29 22.03 6.08
N GLU A 127 -17.40 22.22 5.38
CA GLU A 127 -18.25 23.40 5.56
C GLU A 127 -18.87 23.43 6.97
N SER A 128 -19.34 22.29 7.48
CA SER A 128 -19.86 22.20 8.84
C SER A 128 -18.79 22.47 9.91
N MET A 129 -17.55 22.00 9.69
CA MET A 129 -16.41 22.25 10.58
C MET A 129 -16.02 23.73 10.57
N LYS A 130 -15.94 24.36 9.39
CA LYS A 130 -15.64 25.79 9.25
C LYS A 130 -16.62 26.65 10.06
N ARG A 131 -17.92 26.32 10.05
CA ARG A 131 -18.94 27.03 10.86
C ARG A 131 -18.72 26.87 12.37
N ARG A 132 -18.31 25.69 12.82
CA ARG A 132 -18.01 25.42 14.24
C ARG A 132 -16.78 26.17 14.74
N PHE A 133 -15.73 26.26 13.91
CA PHE A 133 -14.50 26.97 14.28
C PHE A 133 -14.60 28.49 14.13
N ALA A 134 -15.36 28.99 13.15
CA ALA A 134 -15.65 30.42 13.03
C ALA A 134 -16.42 30.97 14.25
N LYS A 135 -17.42 30.23 14.73
CA LYS A 135 -18.22 30.63 15.89
C LYS A 135 -17.43 30.64 17.21
N LYS A 136 -16.31 29.89 17.29
CA LYS A 136 -15.45 29.88 18.49
C LYS A 136 -14.54 31.12 18.57
N ARG A 137 -14.19 31.73 17.44
CA ARG A 137 -13.38 32.96 17.38
C ARG A 137 -14.16 34.21 17.82
N GLU A 138 -15.46 34.27 17.52
CA GLU A 138 -16.35 35.37 17.95
C GLU A 138 -16.67 35.31 19.46
N ARG A 139 -16.66 34.11 20.05
CA ARG A 139 -17.02 33.92 21.47
C ARG A 139 -15.92 34.39 22.44
N THR A 140 -14.69 34.54 21.97
CA THR A 140 -13.57 35.08 22.75
C THR A 140 -13.55 36.60 22.75
N SER A 141 -14.11 37.26 21.73
CA SER A 141 -14.17 38.72 21.63
C SER A 141 -15.16 39.32 22.63
N LEU A 142 -16.33 38.69 22.79
CA LEU A 142 -17.40 39.16 23.68
C LEU A 142 -17.14 38.85 25.17
N LYS A 143 -16.15 38.00 25.48
CA LYS A 143 -15.86 37.59 26.87
C LYS A 143 -14.95 38.58 27.62
N ASN A 144 -14.34 39.54 26.92
CA ASN A 144 -13.43 40.52 27.52
C ASN A 144 -14.14 41.82 27.95
N GLU A 145 -15.45 41.98 27.69
CA GLU A 145 -16.18 43.23 27.99
C GLU A 145 -17.21 43.11 29.13
N GLU A 146 -17.43 41.91 29.70
CA GLU A 146 -18.42 41.68 30.77
C GLU A 146 -17.83 40.99 32.02
N GLU A 147 -16.58 41.32 32.39
CA GLU A 147 -16.08 41.01 33.74
C GLU A 147 -16.59 42.05 34.75
N ASP A 148 -17.88 41.99 35.10
CA ASP A 148 -18.34 42.44 36.41
C ASP A 148 -19.73 41.88 36.74
N VAL A 149 -19.97 41.60 38.02
CA VAL A 149 -21.27 41.26 38.67
C VAL A 149 -21.65 39.77 38.81
N ASN A 150 -21.42 39.31 40.04
CA ASN A 150 -22.21 38.36 40.85
C ASN A 150 -22.41 36.89 40.44
N GLN A 151 -21.91 36.05 41.34
CA GLN A 151 -22.28 34.65 41.55
C GLN A 151 -23.78 34.53 41.90
N ASN A 152 -24.55 33.77 41.11
CA ASN A 152 -25.54 32.80 41.61
C ASN A 152 -26.28 32.07 40.47
N ILE A 153 -26.39 30.74 40.65
CA ILE A 153 -27.45 29.82 40.20
C ILE A 153 -27.68 29.70 38.68
N VAL A 154 -27.22 28.58 38.09
CA VAL A 154 -27.97 27.89 37.01
C VAL A 154 -27.83 26.38 37.20
N GLU A 155 -28.99 25.72 37.25
CA GLU A 155 -29.25 24.30 37.49
C GLU A 155 -28.49 23.39 36.51
N THR A 156 -27.73 22.43 37.04
CA THR A 156 -27.03 21.42 36.24
C THR A 156 -28.00 20.30 35.84
N GLN A 157 -28.36 20.23 34.56
CA GLN A 157 -29.10 19.10 33.99
C GLN A 157 -28.30 17.79 34.16
N PRO A 158 -28.94 16.65 34.50
CA PRO A 158 -28.22 15.40 34.73
C PRO A 158 -27.62 14.84 33.43
N LYS A 159 -26.39 14.31 33.53
CA LYS A 159 -25.63 13.72 32.42
C LYS A 159 -26.35 12.45 31.93
N LYS A 160 -26.63 12.37 30.62
CA LYS A 160 -27.18 11.17 29.98
C LYS A 160 -26.12 10.06 29.98
N VAL A 161 -26.43 8.93 30.60
CA VAL A 161 -25.57 7.74 30.62
C VAL A 161 -25.98 6.80 29.48
N PHE A 162 -25.00 6.11 28.90
CA PHE A 162 -25.18 5.16 27.80
C PHE A 162 -25.97 3.94 28.26
N LEU A 163 -27.15 3.69 27.65
CA LEU A 163 -27.88 2.43 27.80
C LEU A 163 -27.42 1.45 26.72
N LYS A 164 -27.05 0.23 27.14
CA LYS A 164 -26.75 -0.87 26.21
C LYS A 164 -28.04 -1.39 25.58
N PRO A 165 -28.04 -1.76 24.29
CA PRO A 165 -29.17 -2.43 23.64
C PRO A 165 -29.45 -3.79 24.30
N GLN A 166 -30.71 -4.19 24.37
CA GLN A 166 -31.10 -5.55 24.74
C GLN A 166 -31.01 -6.47 23.52
N ASP A 167 -30.66 -7.73 23.77
CA ASP A 167 -30.50 -8.80 22.76
C ASP A 167 -31.76 -9.06 21.93
#